data_AF-A0A1A8ETW0-F1
#
_entry.id   AF-A0A1A8ETW0-F1
#
_cell.length_a   1.000
_cell.length_b   1.000
_cell.length_c   1.000
_cell.angle_alpha   90.00
_cell.angle_beta   90.00
_cell.angle_gamma   90.00
#
_symmetry.space_group_name_H-M   'P 1'
#
loop_
_entity.id
_entity.type
_entity.pdbx_description
1 polymer ?
#
loop_
_entity_poly.entity_id
_entity_poly.type
_entity_poly.pdbx_seq_one_letter_code
_entity_poly.pdbx_strand_id
1 'polypeptide(L)'
;SQSFLLSVYNEQGIQQLGLEVGRSPVFLYEDHTGKPSPEDYPLFRGVNLADGKWHRVAISVEKKTVTIIVDCKKKITKPLLR
;
A
#
# COMPACT_ATOMS: atom_id res chain seq x y z
N SER A 1 3.98 2.52 -15.86
CA SER A 1 4.93 2.75 -14.76
C SER A 1 4.22 2.46 -13.45
N GLN A 2 4.91 1.90 -12.46
CA GLN A 2 4.45 1.92 -11.07
C GLN A 2 4.93 3.22 -10.43
N SER A 3 4.06 3.84 -9.64
CA SER A 3 4.33 5.11 -8.96
C SER A 3 4.06 4.94 -7.47
N PHE A 4 4.90 5.51 -6.63
CA PHE A 4 4.77 5.40 -5.17
C PHE A 4 4.53 6.78 -4.57
N LEU A 5 3.56 6.87 -3.65
CA LEU A 5 3.39 8.07 -2.81
C LEU A 5 4.48 8.15 -1.74
N LEU A 6 4.86 7.00 -1.19
CA LEU A 6 5.89 6.85 -0.18
C LEU A 6 6.64 5.53 -0.43
N SER A 7 7.97 5.58 -0.30
CA SER A 7 8.83 4.41 -0.30
C SER A 7 9.89 4.55 0.79
N VAL A 8 10.19 3.45 1.49
CA VAL A 8 11.29 3.34 2.44
C VAL A 8 12.22 2.23 1.96
N TYR A 9 13.52 2.51 1.98
CA TYR A 9 14.56 1.62 1.49
C TYR A 9 15.55 1.31 2.61
N ASN A 10 16.13 0.11 2.57
CA ASN A 10 17.26 -0.24 3.44
C ASN A 10 18.59 0.34 2.89
N GLU A 11 19.69 0.07 3.60
CA GLU A 11 21.03 0.59 3.24
C GLU A 11 21.54 0.08 1.88
N GLN A 12 21.05 -1.08 1.43
CA GLN A 12 21.35 -1.66 0.13
C GLN A 12 20.47 -1.09 -1.00
N GLY A 13 19.54 -0.19 -0.70
CA GLY A 13 18.63 0.41 -1.67
C GLY A 13 17.43 -0.46 -2.04
N ILE A 14 17.14 -1.51 -1.25
CA ILE A 14 15.98 -2.39 -1.47
C ILE A 14 14.75 -1.79 -0.77
N GLN A 15 13.62 -1.72 -1.48
CA GLN A 15 12.39 -1.17 -0.95
C GLN A 15 11.74 -2.12 0.06
N GLN A 16 11.66 -1.72 1.32
CA GLN A 16 11.06 -2.53 2.40
C GLN A 16 9.63 -2.10 2.74
N LEU A 17 9.25 -0.87 2.40
CA LEU A 17 7.89 -0.37 2.56
C LEU A 17 7.52 0.52 1.39
N GLY A 18 6.29 0.41 0.92
CA GLY A 18 5.80 1.17 -0.23
C GLY A 18 4.30 1.36 -0.20
N LEU A 19 3.85 2.56 -0.56
CA LEU A 19 2.47 2.81 -0.90
C LEU A 19 2.40 3.19 -2.38
N GLU A 20 1.96 2.25 -3.20
CA GLU A 20 1.72 2.50 -4.62
C GLU A 20 0.54 3.47 -4.80
N VAL A 21 0.53 4.21 -5.91
CA VAL A 21 -0.61 4.98 -6.39
C VAL A 21 -0.96 4.56 -7.82
N GLY A 22 -2.25 4.50 -8.13
CA GLY A 22 -2.72 4.01 -9.42
C GLY A 22 -4.10 3.38 -9.31
N ARG A 23 -4.38 2.45 -10.22
CA ARG A 23 -5.57 1.61 -10.16
C ARG A 23 -5.28 0.36 -9.33
N SER A 24 -6.11 0.12 -8.32
CA SER A 24 -5.92 -0.90 -7.28
C SER A 24 -4.55 -0.80 -6.63
N PRO A 25 -4.30 0.25 -5.83
CA PRO A 25 -3.02 0.45 -5.17
C PRO A 25 -2.60 -0.75 -4.30
N VAL A 26 -1.29 -0.96 -4.19
CA VAL A 26 -0.66 -1.99 -3.37
C VAL A 26 0.03 -1.35 -2.16
N PHE A 27 -0.06 -2.00 -1.01
CA PHE A 27 0.79 -1.73 0.14
C PHE A 27 1.91 -2.76 0.20
N LEU A 28 3.13 -2.35 -0.16
CA LEU A 28 4.32 -3.18 -0.04
C LEU A 28 4.85 -3.08 1.38
N TYR A 29 5.21 -4.21 1.96
CA TYR A 29 5.89 -4.27 3.23
C TYR A 29 6.75 -5.53 3.29
N GLU A 30 7.78 -5.48 4.11
CA GLU A 30 8.67 -6.60 4.40
C GLU A 30 8.78 -6.75 5.92
N ASP A 31 8.62 -7.97 6.41
CA ASP A 31 8.88 -8.33 7.78
C ASP A 31 10.35 -8.72 7.98
N HIS A 32 10.74 -9.04 9.22
CA HIS A 32 12.12 -9.42 9.54
C HIS A 32 12.65 -10.68 8.81
N THR A 33 11.79 -11.46 8.15
CA THR A 33 12.16 -12.65 7.38
C THR A 33 12.15 -12.41 5.87
N GLY A 34 11.88 -11.19 5.41
CA GLY A 34 11.77 -10.90 3.98
C GLY A 34 10.38 -11.20 3.39
N LYS A 35 9.35 -11.38 4.23
CA LYS A 35 7.98 -11.74 3.80
C LYS A 35 7.01 -10.57 3.92
N PRO A 36 5.88 -10.56 3.19
CA PRO A 36 5.44 -11.57 2.21
C PRO A 36 6.09 -11.38 0.83
N SER A 37 5.86 -12.34 -0.07
CA SER A 37 6.22 -12.20 -1.48
C SER A 37 5.26 -11.24 -2.22
N PRO A 38 5.66 -10.71 -3.39
CA PRO A 38 4.87 -9.68 -4.08
C PRO A 38 3.42 -10.05 -4.41
N GLU A 39 3.14 -11.32 -4.70
CA GLU A 39 1.81 -11.85 -4.96
C GLU A 39 0.87 -11.77 -3.75
N ASP A 40 1.45 -11.70 -2.55
CA ASP A 40 0.75 -11.69 -1.27
C ASP A 40 0.60 -10.27 -0.70
N TYR A 41 1.10 -9.25 -1.40
CA TYR A 41 0.92 -7.87 -0.96
C TYR A 41 -0.56 -7.45 -0.93
N PRO A 42 -1.00 -6.70 0.11
CA PRO A 42 -2.33 -6.15 0.19
C PRO A 42 -2.70 -5.30 -1.03
N LEU A 43 -3.61 -5.82 -1.85
CA LEU A 43 -4.17 -5.13 -3.01
C LEU A 43 -5.51 -4.48 -2.67
N PHE A 44 -5.60 -3.15 -2.77
CA PHE A 44 -6.83 -2.38 -2.54
C PHE A 44 -7.71 -2.31 -3.78
N ARG A 45 -8.27 -3.47 -4.18
CA ARG A 45 -9.16 -3.58 -5.35
C ARG A 45 -10.31 -2.57 -5.30
N GLY A 46 -10.59 -1.96 -6.45
CA GLY A 46 -11.68 -1.00 -6.62
C GLY A 46 -11.35 0.42 -6.16
N VAL A 47 -10.13 0.71 -5.74
CA VAL A 47 -9.60 2.08 -5.62
C VAL A 47 -8.97 2.47 -6.96
N ASN A 48 -9.20 3.69 -7.44
CA ASN A 48 -8.49 4.26 -8.56
C ASN A 48 -8.06 5.68 -8.21
N LEU A 49 -6.76 5.89 -8.01
CA LEU A 49 -6.16 7.21 -7.70
C LEU A 49 -5.60 7.89 -8.96
N ALA A 50 -5.68 7.24 -10.12
CA ALA A 50 -5.14 7.71 -11.39
C ALA A 50 -6.26 7.96 -12.41
N ASP A 51 -7.34 8.61 -11.99
CA ASP A 51 -8.46 8.99 -12.86
C ASP A 51 -8.37 10.43 -13.40
N GLY A 52 -7.28 11.14 -13.08
CA GLY A 52 -7.04 12.53 -13.48
C GLY A 52 -7.59 13.59 -12.52
N LYS A 53 -8.15 13.19 -11.36
CA LYS A 53 -8.67 14.11 -10.35
C LYS A 53 -7.84 14.10 -9.07
N TRP A 54 -8.04 15.15 -8.26
CA TRP A 54 -7.47 15.21 -6.92
C TRP A 54 -8.18 14.24 -5.98
N HIS A 55 -7.40 13.50 -5.21
CA HIS A 55 -7.89 12.61 -4.15
C HIS A 55 -7.18 12.89 -2.83
N ARG A 56 -7.90 12.71 -1.72
CA ARG A 56 -7.33 12.67 -0.38
C ARG A 56 -7.21 11.22 0.06
N VAL A 57 -6.00 10.80 0.43
CA VAL A 57 -5.74 9.43 0.88
C VAL A 57 -5.22 9.44 2.31
N ALA A 58 -5.74 8.55 3.14
CA ALA A 58 -5.17 8.22 4.44
C ALA A 58 -4.88 6.73 4.51
N ILE A 59 -3.76 6.38 5.15
CA ILE A 59 -3.36 4.99 5.41
C ILE A 59 -3.18 4.83 6.92
N SER A 60 -3.66 3.71 7.44
CA SER A 60 -3.43 3.29 8.82
C SER A 60 -2.94 1.86 8.81
N VAL A 61 -1.79 1.62 9.46
CA VAL A 61 -1.30 0.29 9.76
C VAL A 61 -1.48 0.09 11.25
N GLU A 62 -2.26 -0.92 11.62
CA GLU A 62 -2.54 -1.23 13.01
C GLU A 62 -2.54 -2.75 13.21
N LYS A 63 -1.75 -3.22 14.18
CA LYS A 63 -1.56 -4.64 14.50
C LYS A 63 -1.20 -5.46 13.25
N LYS A 64 -2.12 -6.28 12.73
CA LYS A 64 -1.95 -7.13 11.55
C LYS A 64 -2.87 -6.72 10.41
N THR A 65 -3.18 -5.43 10.32
CA THR A 65 -4.06 -4.90 9.28
C THR A 65 -3.52 -3.59 8.71
N VAL A 66 -3.80 -3.38 7.44
CA VAL A 66 -3.63 -2.10 6.77
C VAL A 66 -4.97 -1.62 6.24
N THR A 67 -5.26 -0.34 6.45
CA THR A 67 -6.50 0.30 6.01
C THR A 67 -6.16 1.49 5.12
N ILE A 68 -6.81 1.54 3.95
CA ILE A 68 -6.84 2.74 3.11
C ILE A 68 -8.20 3.43 3.23
N ILE A 69 -8.16 4.76 3.34
CA ILE A 69 -9.33 5.63 3.33
C ILE A 69 -9.15 6.65 2.19
N VAL A 70 -10.09 6.68 1.24
CA VAL A 70 -10.06 7.59 0.09
C VAL A 70 -11.24 8.55 0.16
N ASP A 71 -10.93 9.84 0.01
CA ASP A 71 -11.86 10.98 0.01
C ASP A 71 -12.80 11.02 1.23
N CYS A 72 -12.34 10.45 2.36
CA CYS A 72 -13.11 10.24 3.58
C CYS A 72 -14.42 9.46 3.41
N LYS A 73 -14.55 8.69 2.32
CA LYS A 73 -15.75 7.92 2.00
C LYS A 73 -15.43 6.43 1.92
N LYS A 74 -14.47 6.06 1.07
CA LYS A 74 -14.16 4.66 0.82
C LYS A 74 -13.13 4.17 1.82
N LYS A 75 -13.48 3.18 2.64
CA LYS A 75 -12.57 2.52 3.58
C LYS A 75 -12.41 1.05 3.20
N ILE A 76 -11.17 0.60 3.02
CA ILE A 76 -10.84 -0.80 2.76
C ILE A 76 -9.76 -1.23 3.73
N THR A 77 -10.00 -2.34 4.45
CA THR A 77 -9.03 -2.96 5.34
C THR A 77 -8.58 -4.31 4.78
N LYS A 78 -7.29 -4.59 4.86
CA LYS A 78 -6.67 -5.85 4.44
C LYS A 78 -5.80 -6.42 5.56
N PRO A 79 -5.74 -7.76 5.71
CA PRO A 79 -4.80 -8.39 6.63
C PRO A 79 -3.37 -8.21 6.14
N LEU A 80 -2.44 -8.17 7.08
CA LEU A 80 -1.01 -8.33 6.85
C LEU A 80 -0.64 -9.76 7.23
N LEU A 81 -0.17 -10.51 6.25
CA LEU A 81 0.40 -11.84 6.44
C LEU A 81 1.72 -11.72 7.21
N ARG A 82 2.00 -12.73 8.02
CA ARG A 82 3.21 -12.82 8.84
C ARG A 82 4.01 -14.04 8.41
#